data_AF-A0A2S7P296-F1
#
_entry.id   AF-A0A2S7P296-F1
#
_cell.length_a   1.000
_cell.length_b   1.000
_cell.length_c   1.000
_cell.angle_alpha   90.00
_cell.angle_beta   90.00
_cell.angle_gamma   90.00
#
_symmetry.space_group_name_H-M   'P 1'
#
loop_
_entity.id
_entity.type
_entity.pdbx_description
1 polymer ?
#
loop_
_entity_poly.entity_id
_entity_poly.type
_entity_poly.pdbx_seq_one_letter_code
_entity_poly.pdbx_strand_id
1 'polypeptide(L)'
;MTRAFPRLTRPLGDSQLTNAYLIGGGISSLAVAVHLIHDASVPPSQIHILESGSGHSLPARGSPETGYILGAEQMLNSSCLCLYDLLSIVPSLVVPTISLKQEIEDFNASPSRKTYANSRIVATLEGEPQILEAKNLGLRETDKLDIIKLLTTPEKKLNDSKVTDHFEEAFFRTDFWFMFILDLPRISTLEGLHHTPFNHYESIILPIRTYLDDKGVDFQPDTEVFRLSFAEGSDIEVDKIHFTNNLENGSYHVESPDVVFLDLDPTIVSDSFGSSQSSCLPSQSESSLSMFTVTLHNHEFLRLFEQWSSNSPGTGGLTKFKDSNWLLSIIIPNQPYFSKQPDNVDVFWGYALFPEKSGNIIQKPMVECTGEEILTEFMGLLNFPKDHILGNAIVVPHLAPYATSPLPTRTLQDRPQVIPEASANLALLGQFVEIPEDAVFAMEYSVRVAQTAVFRMMGLQKKPKDIFKGGRDIMTLIKALRALLV
;
A
#
# COMPACT_ATOMS: atom_id res chain seq x y z
N MET A 1 11.05 11.80 25.81
CA MET A 1 10.35 10.98 26.83
C MET A 1 9.32 10.16 26.10
N THR A 2 9.57 8.86 25.93
CA THR A 2 8.61 7.89 25.43
C THR A 2 7.40 7.95 26.37
N ARG A 3 6.24 8.46 25.90
CA ARG A 3 5.00 8.29 26.66
C ARG A 3 4.81 6.79 26.81
N ALA A 4 4.86 6.29 28.05
CA ALA A 4 4.46 4.92 28.33
C ALA A 4 3.03 4.77 27.80
N PHE A 5 2.81 3.76 26.98
CA PHE A 5 1.49 3.51 26.43
C PHE A 5 0.49 3.25 27.56
N PRO A 6 -0.78 3.70 27.46
CA PRO A 6 -1.80 3.40 28.46
C PRO A 6 -1.91 1.89 28.69
N ARG A 7 -2.02 1.45 29.95
CA ARG A 7 -2.33 0.05 30.26
C ARG A 7 -3.80 -0.20 29.91
N LEU A 8 -4.12 -1.42 29.48
CA LEU A 8 -5.51 -1.88 29.39
C LEU A 8 -6.18 -1.69 30.75
N THR A 9 -7.45 -1.32 30.73
CA THR A 9 -8.20 -1.10 31.97
C THR A 9 -8.61 -2.42 32.64
N ARG A 10 -8.73 -3.50 31.86
CA ARG A 10 -8.99 -4.86 32.35
C ARG A 10 -7.71 -5.72 32.46
N PRO A 11 -7.68 -6.69 33.40
CA PRO A 11 -6.62 -7.70 33.43
C PRO A 11 -6.66 -8.58 32.17
N LEU A 12 -5.49 -9.01 31.74
CA LEU A 12 -5.33 -9.91 30.59
C LEU A 12 -5.93 -11.28 30.95
N GLY A 13 -6.84 -11.76 30.12
CA GLY A 13 -7.40 -13.10 30.27
C GLY A 13 -6.50 -14.20 29.74
N ASP A 14 -6.90 -15.45 29.97
CA ASP A 14 -6.21 -16.59 29.40
C ASP A 14 -6.40 -16.64 27.88
N SER A 15 -5.29 -16.56 27.14
CA SER A 15 -5.24 -16.72 25.68
C SER A 15 -6.00 -17.95 25.16
N GLN A 16 -6.08 -19.03 25.94
CA GLN A 16 -6.78 -20.25 25.55
C GLN A 16 -8.30 -20.11 25.58
N LEU A 17 -8.83 -19.05 26.21
CA LEU A 17 -10.27 -18.78 26.34
C LEU A 17 -10.71 -17.52 25.59
N THR A 18 -9.78 -16.78 24.99
CA THR A 18 -10.05 -15.52 24.27
C THR A 18 -10.57 -15.77 22.86
N ASN A 19 -11.77 -15.28 22.54
CA ASN A 19 -12.17 -15.09 21.15
C ASN A 19 -11.64 -13.76 20.62
N ALA A 20 -11.14 -13.76 19.38
CA ALA A 20 -10.64 -12.58 18.71
C ALA A 20 -11.49 -12.31 17.46
N TYR A 21 -12.18 -11.16 17.45
CA TYR A 21 -12.99 -10.73 16.32
C TYR A 21 -12.25 -9.66 15.52
N LEU A 22 -11.91 -9.96 14.28
CA LEU A 22 -11.16 -9.10 13.38
C LEU A 22 -12.09 -8.59 12.29
N ILE A 23 -12.37 -7.29 12.32
CA ILE A 23 -13.32 -6.63 11.41
C ILE A 23 -12.52 -6.06 10.23
N GLY A 24 -12.66 -6.71 9.06
CA GLY A 24 -11.94 -6.43 7.83
C GLY A 24 -10.99 -7.57 7.42
N GLY A 25 -10.94 -7.90 6.11
CA GLY A 25 -10.12 -8.99 5.54
C GLY A 25 -8.74 -8.57 5.02
N GLY A 26 -8.29 -7.35 5.33
CA GLY A 26 -7.03 -6.80 4.84
C GLY A 26 -5.78 -7.36 5.53
N ILE A 27 -4.60 -6.95 5.05
CA ILE A 27 -3.30 -7.38 5.59
C ILE A 27 -3.15 -7.11 7.10
N SER A 28 -3.78 -6.05 7.64
CA SER A 28 -3.73 -5.75 9.07
C SER A 28 -4.36 -6.87 9.90
N SER A 29 -5.58 -7.30 9.54
CA SER A 29 -6.29 -8.39 10.21
C SER A 29 -5.58 -9.72 10.04
N LEU A 30 -5.13 -10.05 8.82
CA LEU A 30 -4.37 -11.27 8.57
C LEU A 30 -3.08 -11.32 9.42
N ALA A 31 -2.38 -10.19 9.55
CA ALA A 31 -1.20 -10.08 10.42
C ALA A 31 -1.56 -10.26 11.91
N VAL A 32 -2.67 -9.67 12.38
CA VAL A 32 -3.18 -9.90 13.74
C VAL A 32 -3.43 -11.38 13.98
N ALA A 33 -4.14 -12.07 13.08
CA ALA A 33 -4.44 -13.50 13.22
C ALA A 33 -3.16 -14.36 13.30
N VAL A 34 -2.17 -14.11 12.43
CA VAL A 34 -0.88 -14.83 12.48
C VAL A 34 -0.19 -14.60 13.83
N HIS A 35 -0.13 -13.36 14.32
CA HIS A 35 0.55 -13.06 15.58
C HIS A 35 -0.24 -13.52 16.81
N LEU A 36 -1.58 -13.59 16.77
CA LEU A 36 -2.39 -14.20 17.82
C LEU A 36 -2.07 -15.69 17.97
N ILE A 37 -1.97 -16.42 16.86
CA ILE A 37 -1.60 -17.85 16.86
C ILE A 37 -0.14 -18.02 17.29
N HIS A 38 0.79 -17.32 16.62
CA HIS A 38 2.22 -17.55 16.76
C HIS A 38 2.79 -17.00 18.08
N ASP A 39 2.40 -15.77 18.46
CA ASP A 39 3.02 -15.08 19.60
C ASP A 39 2.19 -15.13 20.86
N ALA A 40 0.85 -15.13 20.75
CA ALA A 40 -0.06 -15.16 21.90
C ALA A 40 -0.64 -16.56 22.17
N SER A 41 -0.39 -17.55 21.30
CA SER A 41 -0.91 -18.92 21.42
C SER A 41 -2.44 -19.01 21.50
N VAL A 42 -3.17 -18.05 20.92
CA VAL A 42 -4.64 -18.12 20.82
C VAL A 42 -5.02 -19.29 19.91
N PRO A 43 -5.95 -20.18 20.32
CA PRO A 43 -6.43 -21.26 19.46
C PRO A 43 -6.98 -20.71 18.14
N PRO A 44 -6.58 -21.24 16.97
CA PRO A 44 -7.04 -20.73 15.68
C PRO A 44 -8.57 -20.70 15.54
N SER A 45 -9.27 -21.69 16.11
CA SER A 45 -10.73 -21.79 16.11
C SER A 45 -11.45 -20.70 16.91
N GLN A 46 -10.72 -19.88 17.65
CA GLN A 46 -11.23 -18.72 18.41
C GLN A 46 -10.91 -17.39 17.70
N ILE A 47 -10.40 -17.42 16.47
CA ILE A 47 -10.09 -16.23 15.69
C ILE A 47 -11.10 -16.15 14.55
N HIS A 48 -11.87 -15.07 14.52
CA HIS A 48 -12.96 -14.83 13.57
C HIS A 48 -12.63 -13.60 12.73
N ILE A 49 -12.54 -13.76 11.40
CA ILE A 49 -12.29 -12.67 10.46
C ILE A 49 -13.59 -12.37 9.71
N LEU A 50 -14.14 -11.18 9.94
CA LEU A 50 -15.40 -10.71 9.37
C LEU A 50 -15.10 -9.81 8.16
N GLU A 51 -15.45 -10.27 6.95
CA GLU A 51 -15.04 -9.62 5.69
C GLU A 51 -16.25 -9.05 4.93
N SER A 52 -16.31 -7.72 4.78
CA SER A 52 -17.35 -7.07 3.98
C SER A 52 -17.11 -7.29 2.47
N GLY A 53 -18.14 -7.79 1.78
CA GLY A 53 -18.13 -8.05 0.33
C GLY A 53 -17.00 -8.97 -0.13
N SER A 54 -16.52 -8.78 -1.37
CA SER A 54 -15.36 -9.50 -1.91
C SER A 54 -14.01 -9.06 -1.30
N GLY A 55 -14.02 -8.54 -0.07
CA GLY A 55 -12.98 -8.72 0.93
C GLY A 55 -11.56 -8.24 0.62
N HIS A 56 -11.32 -7.21 -0.19
CA HIS A 56 -9.95 -6.66 -0.31
C HIS A 56 -9.97 -5.19 -0.74
N SER A 57 -8.88 -4.47 -0.42
CA SER A 57 -8.27 -3.55 -1.39
C SER A 57 -8.09 -4.35 -2.69
N LEU A 58 -9.03 -4.20 -3.63
CA LEU A 58 -9.31 -5.04 -4.80
C LEU A 58 -8.24 -6.11 -5.08
N PRO A 59 -8.53 -7.42 -4.88
CA PRO A 59 -7.52 -8.43 -5.16
C PRO A 59 -7.19 -8.38 -6.65
N ALA A 60 -5.94 -8.73 -6.98
CA ALA A 60 -5.57 -8.96 -8.36
C ALA A 60 -6.56 -9.98 -8.96
N ARG A 61 -7.30 -9.59 -10.01
CA ARG A 61 -8.41 -10.40 -10.56
C ARG A 61 -8.45 -10.32 -12.08
N GLY A 62 -9.35 -11.10 -12.68
CA GLY A 62 -9.50 -11.18 -14.13
C GLY A 62 -8.72 -12.36 -14.73
N SER A 63 -8.68 -12.40 -16.06
CA SER A 63 -8.05 -13.47 -16.84
C SER A 63 -7.43 -12.88 -18.11
N PRO A 64 -6.63 -13.66 -18.86
CA PRO A 64 -6.14 -13.24 -20.17
C PRO A 64 -7.25 -12.79 -21.12
N GLU A 65 -8.39 -13.48 -21.10
CA GLU A 65 -9.50 -13.25 -22.03
C GLU A 65 -10.34 -12.02 -21.67
N THR A 66 -10.46 -11.69 -20.38
CA THR A 66 -11.24 -10.52 -19.92
C THR A 66 -10.38 -9.31 -19.58
N GLY A 67 -9.06 -9.49 -19.54
CA GLY A 67 -8.11 -8.54 -18.98
C GLY A 67 -7.94 -8.72 -17.47
N TYR A 68 -6.70 -8.56 -17.02
CA TYR A 68 -6.35 -8.51 -15.61
C TYR A 68 -6.65 -7.13 -15.00
N ILE A 69 -6.83 -7.10 -13.68
CA ILE A 69 -6.99 -5.90 -12.86
C ILE A 69 -6.03 -6.05 -11.68
N LEU A 70 -5.11 -5.09 -11.53
CA LEU A 70 -4.23 -4.95 -10.38
C LEU A 70 -4.68 -3.77 -9.53
N GLY A 71 -4.63 -3.95 -8.20
CA GLY A 71 -4.84 -2.86 -7.24
C GLY A 71 -3.63 -1.93 -7.14
N ALA A 72 -3.59 -1.11 -6.08
CA ALA A 72 -2.45 -0.26 -5.80
C ALA A 72 -1.24 -1.12 -5.35
N GLU A 73 -0.28 -1.30 -6.26
CA GLU A 73 0.96 -2.01 -5.96
C GLU A 73 1.87 -1.15 -5.06
N GLN A 74 2.43 -1.77 -4.02
CA GLN A 74 3.27 -1.08 -3.05
C GLN A 74 4.73 -1.48 -3.17
N MET A 75 5.63 -0.52 -2.94
CA MET A 75 7.07 -0.78 -3.02
C MET A 75 7.58 -1.45 -1.74
N LEU A 76 8.12 -2.65 -1.86
CA LEU A 76 8.79 -3.34 -0.76
C LEU A 76 10.29 -3.02 -0.76
N ASN A 77 10.90 -2.99 0.42
CA ASN A 77 12.36 -2.86 0.55
C ASN A 77 12.81 -3.41 1.90
N SER A 78 14.13 -3.47 2.13
CA SER A 78 14.72 -4.04 3.36
C SER A 78 14.32 -3.34 4.67
N SER A 79 13.71 -2.14 4.64
CA SER A 79 13.22 -1.43 5.82
C SER A 79 11.86 -1.92 6.31
N CYS A 80 11.15 -2.76 5.55
CA CYS A 80 9.87 -3.36 5.93
C CYS A 80 10.06 -4.49 6.98
N LEU A 81 10.61 -4.14 8.15
CA LEU A 81 11.08 -5.08 9.16
C LEU A 81 9.93 -5.90 9.77
N CYS A 82 8.79 -5.27 10.07
CA CYS A 82 7.64 -5.95 10.66
C CYS A 82 6.95 -6.85 9.64
N LEU A 83 6.86 -6.41 8.38
CA LEU A 83 6.39 -7.25 7.27
C LEU A 83 7.28 -8.48 7.11
N TYR A 84 8.61 -8.33 7.01
CA TYR A 84 9.49 -9.49 6.87
C TYR A 84 9.47 -10.43 8.09
N ASP A 85 9.16 -9.94 9.29
CA ASP A 85 8.92 -10.80 10.45
C ASP A 85 7.65 -11.63 10.27
N LEU A 86 6.55 -11.03 9.85
CA LEU A 86 5.32 -11.75 9.51
C LEU A 86 5.57 -12.81 8.43
N LEU A 87 6.24 -12.42 7.34
CA LEU A 87 6.54 -13.31 6.21
C LEU A 87 7.54 -14.41 6.56
N SER A 88 8.27 -14.30 7.67
CA SER A 88 9.15 -15.38 8.15
C SER A 88 8.40 -16.50 8.86
N ILE A 89 7.17 -16.24 9.34
CA ILE A 89 6.31 -17.20 10.03
C ILE A 89 5.54 -18.06 9.02
N VAL A 90 5.10 -17.45 7.93
CA VAL A 90 4.21 -18.08 6.94
C VAL A 90 5.03 -18.84 5.88
N PRO A 91 4.69 -20.12 5.60
CA PRO A 91 5.36 -20.91 4.57
C PRO A 91 5.00 -20.42 3.15
N SER A 92 5.90 -20.65 2.20
CA SER A 92 5.61 -20.44 0.78
C SER A 92 4.59 -21.45 0.26
N LEU A 93 3.66 -20.98 -0.59
CA LEU A 93 2.73 -21.87 -1.29
C LEU A 93 3.42 -22.67 -2.41
N VAL A 94 4.51 -22.16 -2.97
CA VAL A 94 5.23 -22.80 -4.07
C VAL A 94 6.23 -23.82 -3.53
N VAL A 95 6.95 -23.47 -2.46
CA VAL A 95 7.96 -24.33 -1.83
C VAL A 95 7.69 -24.39 -0.31
N PRO A 96 6.84 -25.32 0.18
CA PRO A 96 6.40 -25.34 1.57
C PRO A 96 7.51 -25.51 2.63
N THR A 97 8.73 -25.89 2.23
CA THR A 97 9.88 -26.02 3.11
C THR A 97 10.57 -24.69 3.45
N ILE A 98 10.23 -23.60 2.76
CA ILE A 98 10.78 -22.26 3.01
C ILE A 98 9.66 -21.28 3.40
N SER A 99 10.04 -20.18 4.05
CA SER A 99 9.11 -19.09 4.37
C SER A 99 8.90 -18.15 3.18
N LEU A 100 7.81 -17.38 3.19
CA LEU A 100 7.59 -16.32 2.19
C LEU A 100 8.72 -15.29 2.16
N LYS A 101 9.28 -14.98 3.34
CA LYS A 101 10.47 -14.12 3.42
C LYS A 101 11.61 -14.69 2.58
N GLN A 102 11.93 -15.98 2.75
CA GLN A 102 13.03 -16.62 2.02
C GLN A 102 12.75 -16.66 0.51
N GLU A 103 11.51 -16.94 0.11
CA GLU A 103 11.09 -16.91 -1.30
C GLU A 103 11.32 -15.54 -1.94
N ILE A 104 10.92 -14.45 -1.27
CA ILE A 104 11.14 -13.08 -1.75
C ILE A 104 12.65 -12.76 -1.78
N GLU A 105 13.41 -13.14 -0.75
CA GLU A 105 14.86 -12.92 -0.71
C GLU A 105 15.57 -13.66 -1.86
N ASP A 106 15.22 -14.93 -2.11
CA ASP A 106 15.77 -15.75 -3.20
C ASP A 106 15.38 -15.19 -4.57
N PHE A 107 14.13 -14.72 -4.72
CA PHE A 107 13.69 -14.05 -5.93
C PHE A 107 14.56 -12.83 -6.22
N ASN A 108 14.79 -11.97 -5.23
CA ASN A 108 15.58 -10.74 -5.38
C ASN A 108 17.10 -10.96 -5.37
N ALA A 109 17.59 -12.16 -5.06
CA ALA A 109 19.02 -12.48 -5.07
C ALA A 109 19.60 -12.55 -6.49
N SER A 110 18.79 -12.80 -7.52
CA SER A 110 19.28 -12.86 -8.90
C SER A 110 19.76 -11.50 -9.40
N PRO A 111 20.98 -11.42 -9.98
CA PRO A 111 21.48 -10.19 -10.61
C PRO A 111 20.55 -9.67 -11.72
N SER A 112 19.88 -10.56 -12.46
CA SER A 112 18.98 -10.18 -13.57
C SER A 112 17.67 -9.55 -13.11
N ARG A 113 17.38 -9.56 -11.80
CA ARG A 113 16.15 -9.03 -11.20
C ARG A 113 16.42 -7.85 -10.26
N LYS A 114 17.66 -7.34 -10.24
CA LYS A 114 18.00 -6.14 -9.47
C LYS A 114 17.37 -4.91 -10.11
N THR A 115 16.63 -4.16 -9.32
CA THR A 115 16.04 -2.89 -9.74
C THR A 115 17.12 -1.85 -10.03
N TYR A 116 17.07 -1.27 -11.21
CA TYR A 116 17.79 -0.06 -11.60
C TYR A 116 16.99 0.64 -12.71
N ALA A 117 16.30 1.73 -12.34
CA ALA A 117 15.46 2.51 -13.24
C ALA A 117 16.30 3.30 -14.24
N ASN A 118 16.32 2.86 -15.49
CA ASN A 118 16.93 3.60 -16.60
C ASN A 118 15.96 4.64 -17.16
N SER A 119 14.65 4.38 -17.12
CA SER A 119 13.59 5.29 -17.61
C SER A 119 12.78 5.97 -16.50
N ARG A 120 13.44 6.44 -15.43
CA ARG A 120 12.75 6.96 -14.23
C ARG A 120 11.81 8.13 -14.50
N ILE A 121 12.22 9.07 -15.35
CA ILE A 121 11.44 10.23 -15.81
C ILE A 121 11.56 10.35 -17.32
N VAL A 122 10.44 10.63 -17.96
CA VAL A 122 10.31 10.87 -19.39
C VAL A 122 9.72 12.25 -19.60
N ALA A 123 10.30 13.02 -20.52
CA ALA A 123 9.79 14.31 -20.95
C ALA A 123 9.80 14.40 -22.48
N THR A 124 9.02 15.31 -23.04
CA THR A 124 8.96 15.58 -24.47
C THR A 124 9.91 16.73 -24.80
N LEU A 125 10.99 16.42 -25.50
CA LEU A 125 11.98 17.39 -25.95
C LEU A 125 12.03 17.40 -27.48
N GLU A 126 11.87 18.59 -28.06
CA GLU A 126 11.82 18.79 -29.52
C GLU A 126 10.73 17.95 -30.23
N GLY A 127 9.65 17.65 -29.51
CA GLY A 127 8.52 16.86 -30.03
C GLY A 127 8.68 15.34 -29.88
N GLU A 128 9.80 14.86 -29.33
CA GLU A 128 10.08 13.44 -29.13
C GLU A 128 10.21 13.09 -27.64
N PRO A 129 9.78 11.89 -27.21
CA PRO A 129 9.95 11.44 -25.85
C PRO A 129 11.42 11.10 -25.57
N GLN A 130 11.97 11.73 -24.55
CA GLN A 130 13.34 11.52 -24.10
C GLN A 130 13.35 11.13 -22.62
N ILE A 131 14.19 10.14 -22.31
CA ILE A 131 14.50 9.76 -20.93
C ILE A 131 15.45 10.83 -20.37
N LEU A 132 15.06 11.45 -19.27
CA LEU A 132 15.87 12.47 -18.61
C LEU A 132 16.93 11.85 -17.69
N GLU A 133 18.06 12.54 -17.52
CA GLU A 133 19.08 12.14 -16.56
C GLU A 133 18.59 12.38 -15.12
N ALA A 134 18.05 11.34 -14.50
CA ALA A 134 17.45 11.39 -13.17
C ALA A 134 18.43 11.70 -12.01
N LYS A 135 19.74 11.77 -12.27
CA LYS A 135 20.75 12.10 -11.24
C LYS A 135 20.75 13.57 -10.86
N ASN A 136 20.40 14.45 -11.79
CA ASN A 136 20.26 15.87 -11.50
C ASN A 136 18.86 16.11 -10.94
N LEU A 137 18.78 16.41 -9.65
CA LEU A 137 17.50 16.61 -8.96
C LEU A 137 16.84 17.94 -9.33
N GLY A 138 17.56 18.86 -9.97
CA GLY A 138 17.05 20.19 -10.35
C GLY A 138 16.78 21.12 -9.17
N LEU A 139 17.28 20.80 -7.97
CA LEU A 139 17.04 21.57 -6.75
C LEU A 139 17.89 22.85 -6.69
N ARG A 140 17.26 23.99 -6.44
CA ARG A 140 17.95 25.25 -6.13
C ARG A 140 18.50 25.22 -4.71
N GLU A 141 19.43 26.12 -4.38
CA GLU A 141 19.94 26.24 -3.01
C GLU A 141 18.84 26.60 -2.00
N THR A 142 17.84 27.39 -2.40
CA THR A 142 16.66 27.68 -1.58
C THR A 142 15.86 26.40 -1.30
N ASP A 143 15.62 25.58 -2.32
CA ASP A 143 14.86 24.33 -2.19
C ASP A 143 15.55 23.35 -1.23
N LYS A 144 16.88 23.26 -1.29
CA LYS A 144 17.68 22.41 -0.37
C LYS A 144 17.55 22.89 1.08
N LEU A 145 17.61 24.20 1.31
CA LEU A 145 17.42 24.78 2.64
C LEU A 145 16.00 24.54 3.17
N ASP A 146 14.99 24.65 2.32
CA ASP A 146 13.59 24.39 2.68
C ASP A 146 13.35 22.90 3.00
N ILE A 147 13.97 21.97 2.26
CA ILE A 147 13.96 20.54 2.61
C ILE A 147 14.58 20.31 4.00
N ILE A 148 15.75 20.89 4.27
CA ILE A 148 16.43 20.75 5.58
C ILE A 148 15.56 21.36 6.69
N LYS A 149 14.95 22.50 6.45
CA LYS A 149 14.03 23.15 7.38
C LYS A 149 12.82 22.26 7.68
N LEU A 150 12.22 21.64 6.66
CA LEU A 150 11.10 20.71 6.83
C LEU A 150 11.52 19.48 7.65
N LEU A 151 12.64 18.84 7.30
CA LEU A 151 13.17 17.66 8.00
C LEU A 151 13.53 17.93 9.48
N THR A 152 13.91 19.17 9.81
CA THR A 152 14.27 19.57 11.18
C THR A 152 13.10 20.20 11.95
N THR A 153 11.96 20.43 11.29
CA THR A 153 10.77 20.98 11.93
C THR A 153 10.10 19.91 12.78
N PRO A 154 9.87 20.14 14.08
CA PRO A 154 9.14 19.21 14.92
C PRO A 154 7.73 18.94 14.35
N GLU A 155 7.32 17.67 14.29
CA GLU A 155 6.01 17.25 13.75
C GLU A 155 4.82 18.04 14.35
N LYS A 156 4.88 18.33 15.66
CA LYS A 156 3.88 19.16 16.37
C LYS A 156 3.67 20.56 15.77
N LYS A 157 4.63 21.08 14.99
CA LYS A 157 4.54 22.38 14.31
C LYS A 157 4.06 22.26 12.87
N LEU A 158 4.05 21.05 12.28
CA LEU A 158 3.59 20.83 10.92
C LEU A 158 2.06 20.84 10.84
N ASN A 159 1.38 20.22 11.81
CA ASN A 159 -0.09 20.19 11.90
C ASN A 159 -0.74 19.95 10.52
N ASP A 160 -1.76 20.72 10.17
CA ASP A 160 -2.51 20.71 8.93
C ASP A 160 -1.85 21.48 7.77
N SER A 161 -0.55 21.78 7.84
CA SER A 161 0.16 22.45 6.74
C SER A 161 0.28 21.56 5.50
N LYS A 162 0.12 22.17 4.33
CA LYS A 162 0.29 21.54 3.02
C LYS A 162 1.75 21.57 2.62
N VAL A 163 2.14 20.65 1.73
CA VAL A 163 3.48 20.69 1.10
C VAL A 163 3.73 22.05 0.42
N THR A 164 2.70 22.65 -0.19
CA THR A 164 2.75 23.97 -0.83
C THR A 164 3.04 25.14 0.12
N ASP A 165 2.90 24.94 1.43
CA ASP A 165 3.17 25.99 2.42
C ASP A 165 4.68 26.10 2.74
N HIS A 166 5.46 25.08 2.35
CA HIS A 166 6.89 24.96 2.69
C HIS A 166 7.82 25.19 1.52
N PHE A 167 7.31 25.27 0.29
CA PHE A 167 8.13 25.38 -0.92
C PHE A 167 7.54 26.38 -1.92
N GLU A 168 8.42 27.09 -2.63
CA GLU A 168 8.03 27.97 -3.73
C GLU A 168 7.56 27.20 -4.97
N GLU A 169 6.82 27.84 -5.88
CA GLU A 169 6.30 27.20 -7.11
C GLU A 169 7.40 26.51 -7.94
N ALA A 170 8.60 27.08 -7.99
CA ALA A 170 9.71 26.53 -8.75
C ALA A 170 10.16 25.14 -8.25
N PHE A 171 10.00 24.83 -6.95
CA PHE A 171 10.29 23.51 -6.40
C PHE A 171 9.45 22.42 -7.06
N PHE A 172 8.17 22.71 -7.33
CA PHE A 172 7.24 21.76 -7.94
C PHE A 172 7.50 21.50 -9.43
N ARG A 173 8.48 22.19 -10.02
CA ARG A 173 8.94 21.99 -11.41
C ARG A 173 10.24 21.18 -11.48
N THR A 174 10.85 20.89 -10.33
CA THR A 174 12.11 20.14 -10.23
C THR A 174 11.91 18.65 -10.47
N ASP A 175 12.93 17.99 -11.02
CA ASP A 175 12.89 16.53 -11.24
C ASP A 175 12.81 15.76 -9.92
N PHE A 176 13.34 16.34 -8.83
CA PHE A 176 13.12 15.86 -7.47
C PHE A 176 11.64 15.69 -7.12
N TRP A 177 10.84 16.74 -7.31
CA TRP A 177 9.40 16.68 -7.00
C TRP A 177 8.68 15.63 -7.85
N PHE A 178 9.02 15.55 -9.14
CA PHE A 178 8.46 14.53 -10.02
C PHE A 178 8.85 13.11 -9.58
N MET A 179 10.07 12.89 -9.08
CA MET A 179 10.47 11.56 -8.60
C MET A 179 10.03 11.24 -7.17
N PHE A 180 9.59 12.23 -6.39
CA PHE A 180 9.51 12.09 -4.94
C PHE A 180 8.79 10.82 -4.49
N ILE A 181 9.59 9.91 -3.94
CA ILE A 181 9.26 8.68 -3.23
C ILE A 181 10.21 8.66 -2.03
N LEU A 182 9.78 8.08 -0.92
CA LEU A 182 10.42 8.06 0.41
C LEU A 182 11.78 7.29 0.46
N ASP A 183 12.71 7.51 -0.47
CA ASP A 183 14.10 7.02 -0.44
C ASP A 183 15.07 7.95 -1.20
N LEU A 184 15.53 9.02 -0.52
CA LEU A 184 16.35 10.08 -1.13
C LEU A 184 17.65 9.59 -1.81
N PRO A 185 18.47 8.71 -1.20
CA PRO A 185 19.74 8.30 -1.82
C PRO A 185 19.59 7.50 -3.12
N ARG A 186 18.43 6.88 -3.35
CA ARG A 186 18.18 5.98 -4.50
C ARG A 186 16.95 6.42 -5.31
N ILE A 187 16.50 7.66 -5.13
CA ILE A 187 15.30 8.21 -5.74
C ILE A 187 15.31 8.12 -7.28
N SER A 188 16.51 8.21 -7.87
CA SER A 188 16.73 8.22 -9.32
C SER A 188 16.78 6.82 -9.93
N THR A 189 17.21 5.80 -9.19
CA THR A 189 17.40 4.43 -9.69
C THR A 189 16.43 3.42 -9.10
N LEU A 190 15.77 3.75 -7.98
CA LEU A 190 14.94 2.83 -7.19
C LEU A 190 15.67 1.54 -6.77
N GLU A 191 17.00 1.59 -6.68
CA GLU A 191 17.79 0.45 -6.24
C GLU A 191 17.38 -0.01 -4.83
N GLY A 192 17.38 -1.32 -4.60
CA GLY A 192 17.03 -1.92 -3.31
C GLY A 192 15.53 -2.02 -3.04
N LEU A 193 14.69 -1.70 -4.02
CA LEU A 193 13.32 -2.25 -4.05
C LEU A 193 13.39 -3.78 -4.17
N HIS A 194 12.56 -4.44 -3.38
CA HIS A 194 12.32 -5.87 -3.44
C HIS A 194 11.02 -6.12 -4.20
N HIS A 195 11.01 -7.12 -5.07
CA HIS A 195 9.84 -7.56 -5.81
C HIS A 195 9.37 -8.92 -5.32
N THR A 196 8.09 -9.19 -5.49
CA THR A 196 7.50 -10.51 -5.28
C THR A 196 7.50 -11.31 -6.60
N PRO A 197 7.51 -12.65 -6.56
CA PRO A 197 7.45 -13.47 -7.78
C PRO A 197 6.23 -13.19 -8.66
N PHE A 198 5.08 -12.91 -8.02
CA PHE A 198 3.82 -12.54 -8.65
C PHE A 198 3.28 -11.26 -8.00
N ASN A 199 2.07 -10.83 -8.36
CA ASN A 199 1.38 -9.74 -7.69
C ASN A 199 1.27 -9.95 -6.16
N HIS A 200 1.14 -8.86 -5.39
CA HIS A 200 1.12 -8.93 -3.93
C HIS A 200 -0.01 -9.79 -3.37
N TYR A 201 -1.13 -9.92 -4.07
CA TYR A 201 -2.20 -10.79 -3.64
C TYR A 201 -1.75 -12.26 -3.64
N GLU A 202 -1.23 -12.75 -4.77
CA GLU A 202 -0.78 -14.14 -4.91
C GLU A 202 0.50 -14.46 -4.13
N SER A 203 1.42 -13.50 -3.99
CA SER A 203 2.70 -13.73 -3.30
C SER A 203 2.68 -13.43 -1.79
N ILE A 204 1.69 -12.70 -1.27
CA ILE A 204 1.63 -12.34 0.16
C ILE A 204 0.28 -12.69 0.77
N ILE A 205 -0.81 -12.12 0.26
CA ILE A 205 -2.13 -12.24 0.89
C ILE A 205 -2.65 -13.67 0.85
N LEU A 206 -2.63 -14.31 -0.32
CA LEU A 206 -3.13 -15.66 -0.52
C LEU A 206 -2.35 -16.71 0.32
N PRO A 207 -1.01 -16.69 0.38
CA PRO A 207 -0.26 -17.55 1.30
C PRO A 207 -0.62 -17.38 2.76
N ILE A 208 -0.75 -16.12 3.24
CA ILE A 208 -1.14 -15.87 4.64
C ILE A 208 -2.55 -16.40 4.90
N ARG A 209 -3.50 -16.13 4.00
CA ARG A 209 -4.88 -16.61 4.13
C ARG A 209 -4.92 -18.14 4.16
N THR A 210 -4.23 -18.80 3.24
CA THR A 210 -4.16 -20.27 3.17
C THR A 210 -3.56 -20.85 4.45
N TYR A 211 -2.47 -20.26 4.95
CA TYR A 211 -1.87 -20.67 6.22
C TYR A 211 -2.83 -20.56 7.40
N LEU A 212 -3.65 -19.50 7.46
CA LEU A 212 -4.64 -19.31 8.53
C LEU A 212 -5.83 -20.28 8.39
N ASP A 213 -6.30 -20.50 7.17
CA ASP A 213 -7.38 -21.45 6.86
C ASP A 213 -6.98 -22.88 7.22
N ASP A 214 -5.77 -23.31 6.84
CA ASP A 214 -5.20 -24.62 7.21
C ASP A 214 -5.05 -24.81 8.72
N LYS A 215 -4.92 -23.71 9.48
CA LYS A 215 -4.87 -23.73 10.96
C LYS A 215 -6.26 -23.82 11.59
N GLY A 216 -7.33 -23.56 10.84
CA GLY A 216 -8.71 -23.56 11.32
C GLY A 216 -9.18 -22.21 11.85
N VAL A 217 -8.66 -21.09 11.33
CA VAL A 217 -9.21 -19.75 11.56
C VAL A 217 -10.58 -19.65 10.88
N ASP A 218 -11.54 -19.00 11.55
CA ASP A 218 -12.90 -18.82 11.04
C ASP A 218 -12.98 -17.58 10.13
N PHE A 219 -13.02 -17.80 8.82
CA PHE A 219 -13.27 -16.75 7.83
C PHE A 219 -14.76 -16.64 7.53
N GLN A 220 -15.32 -15.46 7.73
CA GLN A 220 -16.72 -15.15 7.46
C GLN A 220 -16.84 -14.15 6.30
N PRO A 221 -16.82 -14.64 5.04
CA PRO A 221 -17.01 -13.77 3.87
C PRO A 221 -18.42 -13.18 3.87
N ASP A 222 -18.59 -12.09 3.11
CA ASP A 222 -19.87 -11.38 2.95
C ASP A 222 -20.50 -10.95 4.29
N THR A 223 -19.65 -10.62 5.28
CA THR A 223 -20.03 -10.17 6.62
C THR A 223 -19.72 -8.68 6.80
N GLU A 224 -20.77 -7.86 6.80
CA GLU A 224 -20.67 -6.42 6.95
C GLU A 224 -20.97 -5.99 8.39
N VAL A 225 -19.94 -5.55 9.13
CA VAL A 225 -20.12 -4.98 10.46
C VAL A 225 -20.51 -3.51 10.35
N PHE A 226 -21.76 -3.20 10.71
CA PHE A 226 -22.29 -1.83 10.59
C PHE A 226 -22.35 -1.08 11.93
N ARG A 227 -22.17 -1.78 13.07
CA ARG A 227 -22.20 -1.13 14.41
C ARG A 227 -21.48 -1.94 15.48
N LEU A 228 -20.77 -1.23 16.37
CA LEU A 228 -20.33 -1.72 17.67
C LEU A 228 -21.18 -1.11 18.78
N SER A 229 -21.56 -1.91 19.77
CA SER A 229 -22.16 -1.44 21.03
C SER A 229 -21.16 -1.56 22.16
N PHE A 230 -21.16 -0.58 23.06
CA PHE A 230 -20.21 -0.50 24.16
C PHE A 230 -20.92 -0.71 25.49
N ALA A 231 -20.23 -1.35 26.44
CA ALA A 231 -20.73 -1.55 27.79
C ALA A 231 -20.92 -0.21 28.53
N GLU A 232 -21.80 -0.20 29.54
CA GLU A 232 -21.94 0.97 30.42
C GLU A 232 -20.71 1.14 31.32
N GLY A 233 -20.09 2.32 31.29
CA GLY A 233 -18.91 2.59 32.11
C GLY A 233 -18.09 3.76 31.57
N SER A 234 -16.90 3.95 32.16
CA SER A 234 -15.90 4.92 31.69
C SER A 234 -14.97 4.37 30.62
N ASP A 235 -14.93 3.05 30.46
CA ASP A 235 -13.98 2.35 29.61
C ASP A 235 -14.56 2.11 28.22
N ILE A 236 -13.69 2.04 27.20
CA ILE A 236 -14.07 1.62 25.85
C ILE A 236 -14.04 0.10 25.81
N GLU A 237 -15.17 -0.50 26.13
CA GLU A 237 -15.40 -1.94 26.12
C GLU A 237 -16.53 -2.26 25.13
N VAL A 238 -16.20 -2.97 24.04
CA VAL A 238 -17.19 -3.48 23.09
C VAL A 238 -17.94 -4.64 23.76
N ASP A 239 -19.27 -4.51 23.85
CA ASP A 239 -20.20 -5.53 24.36
C ASP A 239 -20.83 -6.34 23.21
N LYS A 240 -21.08 -5.70 22.06
CA LYS A 240 -21.65 -6.37 20.89
C LYS A 240 -21.10 -5.88 19.56
N ILE A 241 -20.96 -6.81 18.64
CA ILE A 241 -20.66 -6.56 17.22
C ILE A 241 -21.94 -6.86 16.43
N HIS A 242 -22.50 -5.86 15.75
CA HIS A 242 -23.68 -6.03 14.89
C HIS A 242 -23.23 -6.10 13.44
N PHE A 243 -23.68 -7.13 12.74
CA PHE A 243 -23.29 -7.38 11.37
C PHE A 243 -24.48 -7.84 10.52
N THR A 244 -24.33 -7.74 9.20
CA THR A 244 -25.14 -8.47 8.24
C THR A 244 -24.27 -9.54 7.59
N ASN A 245 -24.78 -10.75 7.43
CA ASN A 245 -24.13 -11.80 6.65
C ASN A 245 -25.15 -12.33 5.65
N ASN A 246 -24.84 -12.29 4.35
CA ASN A 246 -25.77 -12.71 3.30
C ASN A 246 -27.17 -12.06 3.43
N LEU A 247 -27.22 -10.77 3.77
CA LEU A 247 -28.43 -9.97 4.02
C LEU A 247 -29.22 -10.33 5.30
N GLU A 248 -28.72 -11.24 6.13
CA GLU A 248 -29.30 -11.56 7.43
C GLU A 248 -28.59 -10.82 8.56
N ASN A 249 -29.36 -10.17 9.44
CA ASN A 249 -28.79 -9.46 10.59
C ASN A 249 -28.38 -10.45 11.69
N GLY A 250 -27.16 -10.28 12.18
CA GLY A 250 -26.60 -11.05 13.29
C GLY A 250 -25.94 -10.14 14.33
N SER A 251 -25.60 -10.73 15.48
CA SER A 251 -24.77 -10.05 16.46
C SER A 251 -23.91 -11.04 17.25
N TYR A 252 -22.65 -10.69 17.48
CA TYR A 252 -21.80 -11.35 18.47
C TYR A 252 -21.88 -10.60 19.80
N HIS A 253 -22.00 -11.35 20.89
CA HIS A 253 -21.71 -10.85 22.22
C HIS A 253 -20.21 -10.98 22.47
N VAL A 254 -19.60 -9.94 23.01
CA VAL A 254 -18.17 -9.87 23.30
C VAL A 254 -18.02 -9.80 24.82
N GLU A 255 -17.55 -10.89 25.42
CA GLU A 255 -17.38 -10.98 26.87
C GLU A 255 -15.90 -11.01 27.24
N SER A 256 -15.55 -10.85 28.52
CA SER A 256 -14.17 -11.09 28.94
C SER A 256 -13.86 -12.60 28.82
N PRO A 257 -12.75 -13.02 28.17
CA PRO A 257 -11.57 -12.22 27.81
C PRO A 257 -11.43 -11.88 26.31
N ASP A 258 -12.53 -11.85 25.56
CA ASP A 258 -12.56 -11.63 24.11
C ASP A 258 -12.03 -10.25 23.71
N VAL A 259 -11.44 -10.15 22.53
CA VAL A 259 -10.83 -8.93 21.96
C VAL A 259 -11.39 -8.63 20.57
N VAL A 260 -11.50 -7.34 20.26
CA VAL A 260 -11.99 -6.85 18.98
C VAL A 260 -10.90 -6.02 18.31
N PHE A 261 -10.64 -6.31 17.05
CA PHE A 261 -9.74 -5.54 16.20
C PHE A 261 -10.54 -4.96 15.03
N LEU A 262 -10.52 -3.64 14.87
CA LEU A 262 -11.26 -2.94 13.82
C LEU A 262 -10.30 -2.29 12.83
N ASP A 263 -10.28 -2.76 11.58
CA ASP A 263 -9.53 -2.10 10.51
C ASP A 263 -10.28 -0.85 10.03
N LEU A 264 -9.61 0.29 10.08
CA LEU A 264 -10.16 1.59 9.70
C LEU A 264 -9.90 1.96 8.23
N ASP A 265 -9.30 1.07 7.43
CA ASP A 265 -8.99 1.36 6.02
C ASP A 265 -10.28 1.56 5.19
N PRO A 266 -10.53 2.75 4.62
CA PRO A 266 -11.73 3.05 3.86
C PRO A 266 -11.86 2.23 2.57
N THR A 267 -10.77 1.64 2.08
CA THR A 267 -10.84 0.72 0.93
C THR A 267 -11.53 -0.61 1.27
N ILE A 268 -11.72 -0.89 2.56
CA ILE A 268 -12.48 -2.03 3.11
C ILE A 268 -13.87 -1.57 3.59
N VAL A 269 -13.99 -0.30 4.01
CA VAL A 269 -15.17 0.27 4.68
C VAL A 269 -16.13 0.98 3.71
N SER A 270 -15.73 1.27 2.47
CA SER A 270 -16.52 2.11 1.54
C SER A 270 -17.84 1.51 1.03
N ASP A 271 -18.02 0.19 1.13
CA ASP A 271 -19.31 -0.43 0.81
C ASP A 271 -20.26 -0.48 2.02
N SER A 272 -19.76 -0.24 3.24
CA SER A 272 -20.46 -0.61 4.49
C SER A 272 -20.99 0.55 5.33
N PHE A 273 -20.48 1.76 5.12
CA PHE A 273 -21.02 2.96 5.79
C PHE A 273 -21.60 3.87 4.73
N GLY A 274 -22.88 3.65 4.41
CA GLY A 274 -23.61 4.50 3.48
C GLY A 274 -23.48 5.97 3.85
N SER A 275 -22.69 6.72 3.07
CA SER A 275 -22.56 8.19 2.99
C SER A 275 -22.84 9.03 4.25
N SER A 276 -22.65 8.51 5.45
CA SER A 276 -22.58 9.33 6.65
C SER A 276 -21.16 9.84 6.69
N GLN A 277 -20.98 11.08 6.26
CA GLN A 277 -19.73 11.83 6.31
C GLN A 277 -18.97 11.51 7.60
N SER A 278 -18.05 10.54 7.55
CA SER A 278 -17.06 10.41 8.61
C SER A 278 -16.17 11.63 8.43
N SER A 279 -16.16 12.52 9.42
CA SER A 279 -15.34 13.73 9.41
C SER A 279 -13.83 13.47 9.21
N CYS A 280 -13.42 12.20 9.23
CA CYS A 280 -12.03 11.75 9.08
C CYS A 280 -11.68 11.30 7.65
N LEU A 281 -12.64 11.17 6.72
CA LEU A 281 -12.33 10.81 5.34
C LEU A 281 -12.18 12.07 4.48
N PRO A 282 -11.09 12.16 3.69
CA PRO A 282 -10.89 13.29 2.79
C PRO A 282 -11.91 13.28 1.65
N SER A 283 -12.02 14.41 0.97
CA SER A 283 -12.84 14.50 -0.24
C SER A 283 -12.35 13.50 -1.29
N GLN A 284 -13.26 12.92 -2.08
CA GLN A 284 -12.89 12.03 -3.18
C GLN A 284 -11.95 12.75 -4.16
N SER A 285 -12.17 14.04 -4.43
CA SER A 285 -11.29 14.86 -5.29
C SER A 285 -9.84 14.96 -4.80
N GLU A 286 -9.59 14.82 -3.49
CA GLU A 286 -8.23 14.90 -2.92
C GLU A 286 -7.57 13.52 -2.74
N SER A 287 -8.34 12.44 -2.84
CA SER A 287 -7.89 11.08 -2.51
C SER A 287 -8.02 10.05 -3.66
N SER A 288 -8.58 10.47 -4.80
CA SER A 288 -8.82 9.59 -5.95
C SER A 288 -7.60 9.45 -6.85
N LEU A 289 -7.36 8.22 -7.30
CA LEU A 289 -6.45 7.90 -8.41
C LEU A 289 -7.22 7.13 -9.48
N SER A 290 -6.94 7.43 -10.76
CA SER A 290 -7.35 6.55 -11.86
C SER A 290 -6.20 5.63 -12.20
N MET A 291 -6.47 4.34 -12.22
CA MET A 291 -5.52 3.27 -12.46
C MET A 291 -5.99 2.44 -13.64
N PHE A 292 -5.06 1.72 -14.27
CA PHE A 292 -5.39 0.81 -15.36
C PHE A 292 -4.39 -0.33 -15.41
N THR A 293 -4.86 -1.49 -15.84
CA THR A 293 -4.03 -2.66 -16.12
C THR A 293 -4.14 -2.97 -17.61
N VAL A 294 -3.01 -3.25 -18.24
CA VAL A 294 -2.95 -3.60 -19.66
C VAL A 294 -2.50 -5.05 -19.78
N THR A 295 -3.34 -5.86 -20.43
CA THR A 295 -3.08 -7.26 -20.77
C THR A 295 -2.83 -7.35 -22.27
N LEU A 296 -1.63 -7.75 -22.67
CA LEU A 296 -1.19 -7.80 -24.07
C LEU A 296 -1.07 -9.25 -24.53
N HIS A 297 -1.62 -9.59 -25.70
CA HIS A 297 -1.59 -10.95 -26.26
C HIS A 297 -0.39 -11.21 -27.19
N ASN A 298 0.66 -10.40 -27.04
CA ASN A 298 1.96 -10.59 -27.68
C ASN A 298 3.03 -9.78 -26.93
N HIS A 299 4.29 -9.97 -27.32
CA HIS A 299 5.45 -9.32 -26.69
C HIS A 299 5.92 -8.05 -27.41
N GLU A 300 5.14 -7.49 -28.34
CA GLU A 300 5.62 -6.38 -29.17
C GLU A 300 5.91 -5.14 -28.31
N PHE A 301 4.96 -4.73 -27.48
CA PHE A 301 5.12 -3.55 -26.64
C PHE A 301 6.28 -3.70 -25.66
N LEU A 302 6.38 -4.81 -24.92
CA LEU A 302 7.47 -5.00 -23.95
C LEU A 302 8.84 -5.01 -24.62
N ARG A 303 8.97 -5.64 -25.80
CA ARG A 303 10.22 -5.61 -26.58
C ARG A 303 10.59 -4.20 -27.02
N LEU A 304 9.63 -3.40 -27.50
CA LEU A 304 9.87 -2.00 -27.88
C LEU A 304 10.26 -1.16 -26.67
N PHE A 305 9.55 -1.35 -25.55
CA PHE A 305 9.83 -0.62 -24.32
C PHE A 305 11.19 -0.98 -23.72
N GLU A 306 11.57 -2.26 -23.71
CA GLU A 306 12.89 -2.71 -23.26
C GLU A 306 14.01 -2.13 -24.14
N GLN A 307 13.85 -2.14 -25.47
CA GLN A 307 14.82 -1.53 -26.39
C GLN A 307 14.99 -0.02 -26.15
N TRP A 308 13.89 0.68 -25.89
CA TRP A 308 13.89 2.12 -25.66
C TRP A 308 14.40 2.51 -24.28
N SER A 309 13.94 1.83 -23.22
CA SER A 309 14.28 2.12 -21.82
C SER A 309 15.60 1.50 -21.37
N SER A 310 16.10 0.48 -22.08
CA SER A 310 17.18 -0.41 -21.60
C SER A 310 16.84 -1.09 -20.26
N ASN A 311 15.56 -1.26 -19.93
CA ASN A 311 15.10 -2.02 -18.77
C ASN A 311 14.32 -3.26 -19.22
N SER A 312 14.80 -4.43 -18.79
CA SER A 312 14.00 -5.64 -18.88
C SER A 312 12.79 -5.56 -17.93
N PRO A 313 11.69 -6.28 -18.21
CA PRO A 313 10.54 -6.34 -17.32
C PRO A 313 10.92 -6.67 -15.88
N GLY A 314 10.42 -5.89 -14.91
CA GLY A 314 10.73 -6.04 -13.49
C GLY A 314 11.98 -5.31 -12.98
N THR A 315 12.84 -4.77 -13.85
CA THR A 315 14.07 -4.07 -13.40
C THR A 315 13.93 -2.55 -13.35
N GLY A 316 12.97 -1.97 -14.07
CA GLY A 316 12.86 -0.52 -14.23
C GLY A 316 12.13 0.23 -13.12
N GLY A 317 11.32 -0.46 -12.31
CA GLY A 317 10.45 0.20 -11.32
C GLY A 317 9.43 1.15 -11.97
N LEU A 318 9.22 2.32 -11.34
CA LEU A 318 8.24 3.32 -11.79
C LEU A 318 8.83 4.25 -12.86
N THR A 319 8.18 4.31 -14.03
CA THR A 319 8.44 5.30 -15.08
C THR A 319 7.37 6.38 -15.05
N LYS A 320 7.77 7.66 -14.95
CA LYS A 320 6.84 8.81 -14.89
C LYS A 320 6.96 9.71 -16.12
N PHE A 321 5.82 10.14 -16.66
CA PHE A 321 5.73 11.03 -17.81
C PHE A 321 5.45 12.47 -17.35
N LYS A 322 6.50 13.30 -17.33
CA LYS A 322 6.48 14.66 -16.77
C LYS A 322 5.53 15.60 -17.50
N ASP A 323 5.48 15.49 -18.83
CA ASP A 323 4.67 16.37 -19.69
C ASP A 323 3.27 15.80 -19.98
N SER A 324 2.90 14.69 -19.33
CA SER A 324 1.52 14.19 -19.37
C SER A 324 0.62 15.09 -18.53
N ASN A 325 -0.48 15.57 -19.12
CA ASN A 325 -1.50 16.34 -18.42
C ASN A 325 -2.15 15.55 -17.27
N TRP A 326 -2.26 14.22 -17.43
CA TRP A 326 -2.73 13.30 -16.40
C TRP A 326 -1.69 13.02 -15.32
N LEU A 327 -0.44 13.41 -15.54
CA LEU A 327 0.74 13.02 -14.78
C LEU A 327 0.82 11.49 -14.64
N LEU A 328 0.83 10.83 -15.81
CA LEU A 328 0.84 9.38 -15.96
C LEU A 328 2.12 8.75 -15.41
N SER A 329 1.99 7.60 -14.74
CA SER A 329 3.10 6.73 -14.39
C SER A 329 2.76 5.27 -14.69
N ILE A 330 3.77 4.47 -15.05
CA ILE A 330 3.63 3.03 -15.30
C ILE A 330 4.67 2.21 -14.55
N ILE A 331 4.34 0.94 -14.33
CA ILE A 331 5.25 -0.10 -13.84
C ILE A 331 5.11 -1.31 -14.76
N ILE A 332 6.24 -1.81 -15.24
CA ILE A 332 6.33 -3.08 -15.96
C ILE A 332 6.97 -4.11 -15.00
N PRO A 333 6.17 -4.98 -14.37
CA PRO A 333 6.68 -5.97 -13.44
C PRO A 333 7.42 -7.10 -14.19
N ASN A 334 8.07 -7.98 -13.44
CA ASN A 334 8.59 -9.23 -13.98
C ASN A 334 7.43 -10.05 -14.60
N GLN A 335 7.69 -10.70 -15.73
CA GLN A 335 6.72 -11.60 -16.38
C GLN A 335 7.11 -13.07 -16.12
N PRO A 336 6.14 -13.98 -15.91
CA PRO A 336 4.73 -13.69 -15.66
C PRO A 336 4.52 -12.98 -14.32
N TYR A 337 3.46 -12.17 -14.21
CA TYR A 337 3.09 -11.47 -12.97
C TYR A 337 1.88 -12.07 -12.25
N PHE A 338 1.11 -12.90 -12.95
CA PHE A 338 0.11 -13.80 -12.35
C PHE A 338 0.59 -15.24 -12.49
N SER A 339 0.36 -16.08 -11.49
CA SER A 339 0.82 -17.48 -11.51
C SER A 339 0.26 -18.30 -12.68
N LYS A 340 -0.91 -17.92 -13.20
CA LYS A 340 -1.59 -18.56 -14.34
C LYS A 340 -1.54 -17.72 -15.62
N GLN A 341 -0.67 -16.72 -15.70
CA GLN A 341 -0.47 -15.92 -16.91
C GLN A 341 0.13 -16.80 -18.03
N PRO A 342 -0.49 -16.87 -19.21
CA PRO A 342 0.07 -17.60 -20.35
C PRO A 342 1.39 -17.01 -20.84
N ASP A 343 2.28 -17.86 -21.38
CA ASP A 343 3.60 -17.45 -21.87
C ASP A 343 3.55 -16.39 -22.98
N ASN A 344 2.46 -16.32 -23.76
CA ASN A 344 2.28 -15.36 -24.84
C ASN A 344 1.52 -14.09 -24.41
N VAL A 345 1.30 -13.91 -23.11
CA VAL A 345 0.59 -12.77 -22.53
C VAL A 345 1.55 -11.97 -21.67
N ASP A 346 1.56 -10.66 -21.85
CA ASP A 346 2.31 -9.72 -21.02
C ASP A 346 1.35 -8.80 -20.24
N VAL A 347 1.77 -8.36 -19.05
CA VAL A 347 0.98 -7.44 -18.22
C VAL A 347 1.83 -6.27 -17.74
N PHE A 348 1.28 -5.06 -17.82
CA PHE A 348 1.80 -3.90 -17.10
C PHE A 348 0.67 -3.07 -16.48
N TRP A 349 1.04 -2.19 -15.56
CA TRP A 349 0.11 -1.39 -14.78
C TRP A 349 0.49 0.09 -14.85
N GLY A 350 -0.50 0.97 -14.70
CA GLY A 350 -0.26 2.40 -14.60
C GLY A 350 -1.36 3.15 -13.88
N TYR A 351 -1.08 4.41 -13.58
CA TYR A 351 -2.00 5.32 -12.92
C TYR A 351 -1.74 6.77 -13.27
N ALA A 352 -2.71 7.63 -12.98
CA ALA A 352 -2.64 9.07 -13.14
C ALA A 352 -2.95 9.80 -11.83
N LEU A 353 -2.19 10.87 -11.55
CA LEU A 353 -2.42 11.74 -10.40
C LEU A 353 -3.47 12.84 -10.68
N PHE A 354 -3.72 13.17 -11.94
CA PHE A 354 -4.71 14.18 -12.34
C PHE A 354 -5.74 13.61 -13.32
N PRO A 355 -6.55 12.63 -12.91
CA PRO A 355 -7.43 11.91 -13.83
C PRO A 355 -8.61 12.77 -14.34
N GLU A 356 -8.90 13.90 -13.71
CA GLU A 356 -9.91 14.88 -14.13
C GLU A 356 -9.45 15.82 -15.27
N LYS A 357 -8.15 15.85 -15.58
CA LYS A 357 -7.61 16.73 -16.62
C LYS A 357 -7.76 16.11 -18.01
N SER A 358 -7.92 16.94 -19.03
CA SER A 358 -7.85 16.46 -20.43
C SER A 358 -6.44 15.99 -20.80
N GLY A 359 -6.35 14.88 -21.53
CA GLY A 359 -5.07 14.34 -22.02
C GLY A 359 -4.38 15.22 -23.06
N ASN A 360 -3.16 14.84 -23.43
CA ASN A 360 -2.35 15.51 -24.44
C ASN A 360 -2.80 15.15 -25.85
N ILE A 361 -3.12 13.87 -26.10
CA ILE A 361 -3.59 13.34 -27.39
C ILE A 361 -5.11 13.15 -27.34
N ILE A 362 -5.59 12.45 -26.32
CA ILE A 362 -7.01 12.28 -26.05
C ILE A 362 -7.50 13.50 -25.26
N GLN A 363 -8.22 14.38 -25.93
CA GLN A 363 -8.74 15.64 -25.37
C GLN A 363 -9.97 15.42 -24.44
N LYS A 364 -9.89 14.45 -23.53
CA LYS A 364 -10.90 14.09 -22.53
C LYS A 364 -10.26 13.88 -21.15
N PRO A 365 -11.00 14.13 -20.06
CA PRO A 365 -10.64 13.65 -18.72
C PRO A 365 -10.38 12.15 -18.74
N MET A 366 -9.32 11.68 -18.09
CA MET A 366 -8.99 10.25 -18.01
C MET A 366 -10.12 9.43 -17.38
N VAL A 367 -10.84 10.00 -16.40
CA VAL A 367 -12.00 9.34 -15.76
C VAL A 367 -13.15 9.05 -16.73
N GLU A 368 -13.19 9.74 -17.89
CA GLU A 368 -14.18 9.52 -18.96
C GLU A 368 -13.62 8.67 -20.12
N CYS A 369 -12.35 8.28 -20.05
CA CYS A 369 -11.69 7.51 -21.11
C CYS A 369 -11.97 6.02 -20.97
N THR A 370 -12.19 5.38 -22.13
CA THR A 370 -12.13 3.93 -22.29
C THR A 370 -10.69 3.43 -22.15
N GLY A 371 -10.52 2.13 -21.95
CA GLY A 371 -9.19 1.52 -21.91
C GLY A 371 -8.38 1.74 -23.21
N GLU A 372 -9.03 1.68 -24.37
CA GLU A 372 -8.40 1.95 -25.67
C GLU A 372 -7.90 3.39 -25.79
N GLU A 373 -8.69 4.37 -25.32
CA GLU A 373 -8.29 5.78 -25.28
C GLU A 373 -7.10 6.01 -24.33
N ILE A 374 -7.10 5.38 -23.15
CA ILE A 374 -5.97 5.46 -22.21
C ILE A 374 -4.69 4.90 -22.84
N LEU A 375 -4.76 3.75 -23.49
CA LEU A 375 -3.60 3.16 -24.16
C LEU A 375 -3.16 3.99 -25.37
N THR A 376 -4.11 4.60 -26.10
CA THR A 376 -3.82 5.52 -27.22
C THR A 376 -3.08 6.78 -26.78
N GLU A 377 -3.50 7.37 -25.65
CA GLU A 377 -2.78 8.46 -25.00
C GLU A 377 -1.36 8.03 -24.66
N PHE A 378 -1.22 6.90 -23.96
CA PHE A 378 0.08 6.41 -23.51
C PHE A 378 1.04 6.11 -24.68
N MET A 379 0.57 5.44 -25.73
CA MET A 379 1.38 5.19 -26.94
C MET A 379 1.73 6.49 -27.66
N GLY A 380 0.84 7.48 -27.63
CA GLY A 380 1.09 8.82 -28.16
C GLY A 380 2.20 9.56 -27.42
N LEU A 381 2.22 9.48 -26.09
CA LEU A 381 3.29 10.05 -25.26
C LEU A 381 4.66 9.42 -25.54
N LEU A 382 4.69 8.13 -25.92
CA LEU A 382 5.91 7.40 -26.29
C LEU A 382 6.26 7.49 -27.78
N ASN A 383 5.40 8.07 -28.62
CA ASN A 383 5.52 8.01 -30.07
C ASN A 383 5.69 6.56 -30.62
N PHE A 384 5.05 5.60 -29.94
CA PHE A 384 5.08 4.17 -30.31
C PHE A 384 3.98 3.83 -31.33
N PRO A 385 4.15 2.75 -32.13
CA PRO A 385 3.11 2.29 -33.06
C PRO A 385 1.85 1.89 -32.29
N LYS A 386 0.68 2.35 -32.75
CA LYS A 386 -0.58 2.22 -32.00
C LYS A 386 -1.41 1.03 -32.47
N ASP A 387 -1.67 0.94 -33.77
CA ASP A 387 -2.71 0.05 -34.33
C ASP A 387 -2.54 -1.42 -33.93
N HIS A 388 -1.33 -1.96 -34.06
CA HIS A 388 -1.08 -3.37 -33.73
C HIS A 388 -1.06 -3.61 -32.22
N ILE A 389 -0.53 -2.69 -31.41
CA ILE A 389 -0.52 -2.80 -29.95
C ILE A 389 -1.95 -2.75 -29.40
N LEU A 390 -2.75 -1.78 -29.84
CA LEU A 390 -4.15 -1.63 -29.45
C LEU A 390 -4.97 -2.87 -29.84
N GLY A 391 -4.77 -3.40 -31.05
CA GLY A 391 -5.47 -4.60 -31.52
C GLY A 391 -5.16 -5.88 -30.74
N ASN A 392 -4.11 -5.90 -29.91
CA ASN A 392 -3.71 -7.03 -29.07
C ASN A 392 -3.82 -6.75 -27.57
N ALA A 393 -4.39 -5.60 -27.18
CA ALA A 393 -4.46 -5.17 -25.79
C ALA A 393 -5.88 -5.23 -25.23
N ILE A 394 -6.01 -5.68 -23.99
CA ILE A 394 -7.18 -5.45 -23.14
C ILE A 394 -6.74 -4.51 -22.03
N VAL A 395 -7.39 -3.35 -21.94
CA VAL A 395 -7.06 -2.34 -20.95
C VAL A 395 -8.26 -2.17 -20.03
N VAL A 396 -8.06 -2.46 -18.75
CA VAL A 396 -9.12 -2.33 -17.75
C VAL A 396 -8.82 -1.13 -16.84
N PRO A 397 -9.51 0.01 -17.05
CA PRO A 397 -9.42 1.14 -16.13
C PRO A 397 -10.24 0.89 -14.86
N HIS A 398 -9.79 1.46 -13.75
CA HIS A 398 -10.59 1.54 -12.53
C HIS A 398 -10.25 2.81 -11.75
N LEU A 399 -11.28 3.40 -11.14
CA LEU A 399 -11.12 4.53 -10.23
C LEU A 399 -10.99 4.00 -8.80
N ALA A 400 -9.95 4.45 -8.10
CA ALA A 400 -9.72 4.14 -6.70
C ALA A 400 -9.92 5.44 -5.88
N PRO A 401 -11.15 5.72 -5.39
CA PRO A 401 -11.52 7.03 -4.86
C PRO A 401 -10.83 7.40 -3.55
N TYR A 402 -10.30 6.41 -2.84
CA TYR A 402 -9.61 6.57 -1.56
C TYR A 402 -8.15 6.11 -1.62
N ALA A 403 -7.58 5.92 -2.81
CA ALA A 403 -6.22 5.38 -2.96
C ALA A 403 -5.17 6.18 -2.21
N THR A 404 -5.26 7.51 -2.21
CA THR A 404 -4.33 8.40 -1.50
C THR A 404 -4.90 8.98 -0.21
N SER A 405 -6.00 8.40 0.31
CA SER A 405 -6.67 8.89 1.53
C SER A 405 -5.81 8.93 2.82
N PRO A 406 -4.69 8.21 2.95
CA PRO A 406 -3.76 8.43 4.08
C PRO A 406 -2.89 9.69 4.00
N LEU A 407 -2.85 10.38 2.85
CA LEU A 407 -1.91 11.49 2.57
C LEU A 407 -2.41 12.93 2.79
N PRO A 408 -3.72 13.24 2.84
CA PRO A 408 -4.19 14.59 3.11
C PRO A 408 -3.67 15.16 4.43
N THR A 409 -3.71 16.50 4.52
CA THR A 409 -3.27 17.22 5.71
C THR A 409 -4.03 16.75 6.94
N ARG A 410 -3.30 16.56 8.04
CA ARG A 410 -3.87 16.06 9.29
C ARG A 410 -3.26 16.74 10.50
N THR A 411 -4.00 16.79 11.58
CA THR A 411 -3.49 17.13 12.92
C THR A 411 -3.03 15.86 13.66
N LEU A 412 -2.40 16.04 14.81
CA LEU A 412 -2.03 14.93 15.70
C LEU A 412 -3.25 14.25 16.35
N GLN A 413 -4.44 14.85 16.24
CA GLN A 413 -5.68 14.37 16.84
C GLN A 413 -6.54 13.58 15.85
N ASP A 414 -6.27 13.68 14.54
CA ASP A 414 -7.16 13.12 13.51
C ASP A 414 -7.10 11.59 13.45
N ARG A 415 -5.99 11.00 13.91
CA ARG A 415 -5.79 9.55 13.94
C ARG A 415 -5.78 9.04 15.37
N PRO A 416 -6.63 8.06 15.73
CA PRO A 416 -6.61 7.46 17.05
C PRO A 416 -5.35 6.63 17.27
N GLN A 417 -5.01 6.38 18.53
CA GLN A 417 -3.96 5.42 18.88
C GLN A 417 -4.42 3.99 18.51
N VAL A 418 -3.46 3.10 18.21
CA VAL A 418 -3.73 1.67 17.96
C VAL A 418 -4.60 1.04 19.05
N ILE A 419 -4.37 1.41 20.30
CA ILE A 419 -5.25 1.09 21.42
C ILE A 419 -5.66 2.43 22.02
N PRO A 420 -6.93 2.86 21.85
CA PRO A 420 -7.45 4.07 22.44
C PRO A 420 -7.24 4.12 23.96
N GLU A 421 -7.13 5.33 24.50
CA GLU A 421 -7.08 5.51 25.95
C GLU A 421 -8.39 4.98 26.58
N ALA A 422 -8.28 4.35 27.75
CA ALA A 422 -9.37 3.63 28.43
C ALA A 422 -9.96 2.43 27.67
N SER A 423 -9.32 1.91 26.62
CA SER A 423 -9.80 0.67 25.98
C SER A 423 -9.56 -0.56 26.85
N ALA A 424 -10.62 -1.36 27.00
CA ALA A 424 -10.58 -2.65 27.66
C ALA A 424 -10.30 -3.78 26.65
N ASN A 425 -10.98 -3.78 25.50
CA ASN A 425 -10.99 -4.90 24.56
C ASN A 425 -10.95 -4.51 23.08
N LEU A 426 -10.74 -3.24 22.73
CA LEU A 426 -10.74 -2.76 21.34
C LEU A 426 -9.37 -2.26 20.90
N ALA A 427 -8.89 -2.78 19.77
CA ALA A 427 -7.77 -2.21 19.04
C ALA A 427 -8.20 -1.77 17.64
N LEU A 428 -7.58 -0.70 17.15
CA LEU A 428 -7.82 -0.12 15.84
C LEU A 428 -6.62 -0.44 14.95
N LEU A 429 -6.89 -0.82 13.70
CA LEU A 429 -5.91 -1.28 12.72
C LEU A 429 -5.87 -0.39 11.47
N GLY A 430 -4.94 -0.70 10.57
CA GLY A 430 -4.82 -0.06 9.26
C GLY A 430 -3.95 1.19 9.24
N GLN A 431 -4.07 1.98 8.18
CA GLN A 431 -3.22 3.16 7.93
C GLN A 431 -3.74 4.44 8.60
N PHE A 432 -4.93 4.37 9.22
CA PHE A 432 -5.64 5.50 9.82
C PHE A 432 -5.47 5.58 11.33
N VAL A 433 -4.60 4.76 11.91
CA VAL A 433 -4.20 4.84 13.31
C VAL A 433 -2.81 5.42 13.44
N GLU A 434 -2.48 5.97 14.60
CA GLU A 434 -1.23 6.70 14.84
C GLU A 434 -0.10 5.78 15.33
N ILE A 435 0.98 5.72 14.55
CA ILE A 435 2.30 5.22 14.95
C ILE A 435 3.32 6.36 14.81
N PRO A 436 3.97 6.79 15.90
CA PRO A 436 4.95 7.87 15.83
C PRO A 436 6.16 7.52 14.95
N GLU A 437 6.60 8.48 14.15
CA GLU A 437 7.81 8.41 13.30
C GLU A 437 7.76 7.33 12.19
N ASP A 438 6.60 6.74 11.89
CA ASP A 438 6.45 5.79 10.77
C ASP A 438 5.67 6.42 9.60
N ALA A 439 5.91 5.91 8.40
CA ALA A 439 5.27 6.38 7.18
C ALA A 439 4.11 5.47 6.79
N VAL A 440 2.93 6.07 6.59
CA VAL A 440 1.78 5.39 5.96
C VAL A 440 2.06 5.09 4.48
N PHE A 441 1.10 4.47 3.79
CA PHE A 441 1.20 4.09 2.37
C PHE A 441 2.12 2.89 2.10
N ALA A 442 2.42 2.09 3.13
CA ALA A 442 3.20 0.86 3.05
C ALA A 442 2.58 -0.26 3.89
N MET A 443 2.65 -1.50 3.38
CA MET A 443 2.21 -2.73 4.07
C MET A 443 2.90 -2.87 5.43
N GLU A 444 4.14 -2.40 5.53
CA GLU A 444 4.91 -2.32 6.77
C GLU A 444 4.13 -1.62 7.89
N TYR A 445 3.46 -0.51 7.60
CA TYR A 445 2.71 0.27 8.59
C TYR A 445 1.56 -0.56 9.16
N SER A 446 0.75 -1.18 8.30
CA SER A 446 -0.38 -2.02 8.70
C SER A 446 0.08 -3.23 9.53
N VAL A 447 1.17 -3.88 9.14
CA VAL A 447 1.73 -5.03 9.89
C VAL A 447 2.30 -4.59 11.24
N ARG A 448 2.97 -3.44 11.31
CA ARG A 448 3.48 -2.87 12.57
C ARG A 448 2.35 -2.50 13.53
N VAL A 449 1.27 -1.92 13.02
CA VAL A 449 0.05 -1.63 13.77
C VAL A 449 -0.54 -2.93 14.33
N ALA A 450 -0.67 -3.97 13.50
CA ALA A 450 -1.15 -5.29 13.92
C ALA A 450 -0.30 -5.91 15.03
N GLN A 451 1.03 -5.92 14.88
CA GLN A 451 1.95 -6.38 15.94
C GLN A 451 1.80 -5.58 17.24
N THR A 452 1.71 -4.25 17.12
CA THR A 452 1.50 -3.35 18.27
C THR A 452 0.20 -3.68 19.00
N ALA A 453 -0.87 -3.90 18.24
CA ALA A 453 -2.19 -4.27 18.76
C ALA A 453 -2.12 -5.60 19.50
N VAL A 454 -1.65 -6.68 18.85
CA VAL A 454 -1.56 -8.02 19.48
C VAL A 454 -0.69 -8.01 20.72
N PHE A 455 0.53 -7.47 20.64
CA PHE A 455 1.47 -7.52 21.76
C PHE A 455 0.94 -6.80 22.99
N ARG A 456 0.18 -5.71 22.79
CA ARG A 456 -0.41 -4.97 23.90
C ARG A 456 -1.73 -5.56 24.38
N MET A 457 -2.64 -5.92 23.48
CA MET A 457 -3.95 -6.51 23.81
C MET A 457 -3.79 -7.84 24.56
N MET A 458 -2.75 -8.61 24.21
CA MET A 458 -2.42 -9.90 24.84
C MET A 458 -1.32 -9.78 25.90
N GLY A 459 -0.84 -8.56 26.19
CA GLY A 459 0.12 -8.29 27.26
C GLY A 459 1.49 -8.98 27.14
N LEU A 460 1.88 -9.27 25.91
CA LEU A 460 3.15 -9.90 25.60
C LEU A 460 4.30 -8.94 25.93
N GLN A 461 5.37 -9.47 26.52
CA GLN A 461 6.62 -8.70 26.74
C GLN A 461 7.45 -8.60 25.45
N LYS A 462 6.78 -8.18 24.37
CA LYS A 462 7.33 -8.02 23.03
C LYS A 462 7.08 -6.59 22.55
N LYS A 463 7.94 -6.12 21.64
CA LYS A 463 7.74 -4.87 20.91
C LYS A 463 7.97 -5.14 19.42
N PRO A 464 7.24 -4.47 18.51
CA PRO A 464 7.61 -4.49 17.10
C PRO A 464 9.06 -4.02 16.91
N LYS A 465 9.74 -4.50 15.87
CA LYS A 465 11.11 -4.05 15.54
C LYS A 465 11.14 -2.55 15.35
N ASP A 466 12.18 -1.87 15.83
CA ASP A 466 12.23 -0.41 15.73
C ASP A 466 12.26 0.05 14.24
N ILE A 467 11.55 1.13 13.93
CA ILE A 467 11.50 1.72 12.59
C ILE A 467 12.93 2.07 12.14
N PHE A 468 13.26 1.81 10.87
CA PHE A 468 14.56 2.21 10.33
C PHE A 468 14.67 3.74 10.28
N LYS A 469 15.43 4.34 11.21
CA LYS A 469 15.61 5.79 11.30
C LYS A 469 16.83 6.25 10.51
N GLY A 470 16.75 6.22 9.19
CA GLY A 470 17.82 6.71 8.31
C GLY A 470 18.29 8.13 8.65
N GLY A 471 17.36 9.01 9.10
CA GLY A 471 17.68 10.38 9.55
C GLY A 471 18.50 10.49 10.85
N ARG A 472 18.79 9.38 11.54
CA ARG A 472 19.67 9.34 12.72
C ARG A 472 20.99 8.60 12.46
N ASP A 473 21.12 7.95 11.31
CA ASP A 473 22.35 7.29 10.88
C ASP A 473 23.25 8.29 10.15
N ILE A 474 24.45 8.51 10.68
CA ILE A 474 25.39 9.51 10.15
C ILE A 474 25.75 9.20 8.69
N MET A 475 25.93 7.92 8.34
CA MET A 475 26.28 7.53 6.98
C MET A 475 25.14 7.78 6.00
N THR A 476 23.90 7.52 6.40
CA THR A 476 22.69 7.82 5.62
C THR A 476 22.51 9.32 5.45
N LEU A 477 22.72 10.12 6.50
CA LEU A 477 22.69 11.59 6.42
C LEU A 477 23.77 12.14 5.47
N ILE A 478 24.99 11.62 5.53
CA ILE A 478 26.06 12.02 4.59
C ILE A 478 25.68 11.66 3.15
N LYS A 479 25.10 10.47 2.92
CA LYS A 479 24.62 10.06 1.59
C LYS A 479 23.49 10.96 1.10
N ALA A 480 22.51 11.28 1.95
CA ALA A 480 21.41 12.18 1.63
C ALA A 480 21.91 13.60 1.30
N LEU A 481 22.82 14.15 2.11
CA LEU A 481 23.45 15.45 1.84
C LEU A 481 24.22 15.44 0.51
N ARG A 482 24.97 14.37 0.23
CA ARG A 482 25.64 14.23 -1.08
C ARG A 482 24.65 14.19 -2.23
N ALA A 483 23.55 13.45 -2.09
CA ALA A 483 22.50 13.38 -3.10
C ALA A 483 21.83 14.75 -3.35
N LEU A 484 21.68 15.58 -2.31
CA LEU A 484 21.15 16.95 -2.44
C LEU A 484 22.16 17.95 -3.03
N LEU A 485 23.47 17.63 -3.02
CA LEU A 485 24.53 18.50 -3.54
C LEU A 485 24.89 18.23 -5.00
N VAL A 486 24.46 17.08 -5.54
CA VAL A 486 24.51 16.72 -6.97
C VAL A 486 23.26 17.26 -7.65
#